data_AF-A0A1H3JJC6-F1
#
_entry.id   AF-A0A1H3JJC6-F1
#
_cell.length_a   1.000
_cell.length_b   1.000
_cell.length_c   1.000
_cell.angle_alpha   90.00
_cell.angle_beta   90.00
_cell.angle_gamma   90.00
#
_symmetry.space_group_name_H-M   'P 1'
#
loop_
_entity.id
_entity.type
_entity.pdbx_description
1 polymer ?
#
loop_
_entity_poly.entity_id
_entity_poly.type
_entity_poly.pdbx_seq_one_letter_code
_entity_poly.pdbx_strand_id
1 'polypeptide(L)'
;MVNNQANESSATLVFETTPPYLSVTSKSRFKGRRNLPYPEAQPYKASIYYWWWAFLKRNRNYQITCANNGKGHLSKLYQDFGNIFDIAFEDWWKHGKYLFAEQSALVSKQPDIAEGDILYRIDPYRSFNQIHEEIKAIYGNATVMRSISERRRTSSAKYPIYANASAYNLYRVLKVWDLRCKHSQASAYDLGIMAGLKPNLLPPSRYGHTRTRSAAAIERHNKRAHISIANQSNRYLRTAEQYIDNVGRGEFPKALRR
;
A
#
# COMPACT_ATOMS: atom_id res chain seq x y z
N MET A 1 -37.65 30.52 -14.87
CA MET A 1 -37.17 29.84 -13.65
C MET A 1 -36.37 28.63 -14.11
N VAL A 2 -35.05 28.73 -14.15
CA VAL A 2 -34.16 27.63 -14.57
C VAL A 2 -33.62 26.99 -13.29
N ASN A 3 -34.02 25.75 -13.04
CA ASN A 3 -33.57 24.97 -11.89
C ASN A 3 -32.09 24.61 -12.07
N ASN A 4 -31.20 25.35 -11.39
CA ASN A 4 -29.80 24.96 -11.18
C ASN A 4 -29.74 23.85 -10.12
N GLN A 5 -30.06 22.61 -10.51
CA GLN A 5 -29.69 21.40 -9.77
C GLN A 5 -28.47 20.75 -10.43
N ALA A 6 -27.31 21.39 -10.31
CA ALA A 6 -26.04 20.80 -10.76
C ALA A 6 -24.86 21.44 -10.01
N ASN A 7 -24.82 21.27 -8.68
CA ASN A 7 -23.59 21.30 -7.91
C ASN A 7 -23.88 20.86 -6.48
N GLU A 8 -24.34 19.61 -6.30
CA GLU A 8 -23.96 18.90 -5.09
C GLU A 8 -22.45 18.75 -5.15
N SER A 9 -21.77 19.62 -4.40
CA SER A 9 -20.33 19.62 -4.21
C SER A 9 -19.90 18.23 -3.80
N SER A 10 -19.38 17.44 -4.74
CA SER A 10 -18.70 16.19 -4.44
C SER A 10 -17.57 16.54 -3.47
N ALA A 11 -17.72 16.20 -2.20
CA ALA A 11 -16.76 16.54 -1.17
C ALA A 11 -15.35 16.13 -1.63
N THR A 12 -14.43 17.08 -1.65
CA THR A 12 -13.05 16.83 -2.07
C THR A 12 -12.41 15.87 -1.09
N LEU A 13 -12.27 14.60 -1.49
CA LEU A 13 -11.63 13.58 -0.66
C LEU A 13 -10.11 13.81 -0.66
N VAL A 14 -9.55 13.99 0.53
CA VAL A 14 -8.11 14.06 0.76
C VAL A 14 -7.63 12.69 1.22
N PHE A 15 -6.50 12.23 0.70
CA PHE A 15 -5.93 10.92 1.01
C PHE A 15 -4.47 11.09 1.43
N GLU A 16 -4.02 10.30 2.41
CA GLU A 16 -2.62 10.29 2.85
C GLU A 16 -1.65 9.90 1.73
N THR A 17 -2.07 9.00 0.84
CA THR A 17 -1.31 8.63 -0.35
C THR A 17 -2.13 8.84 -1.61
N THR A 18 -1.47 8.93 -2.77
CA THR A 18 -2.19 9.15 -4.02
C THR A 18 -3.22 8.01 -4.26
N PRO A 19 -4.51 8.31 -4.48
CA PRO A 19 -5.54 7.31 -4.76
C PRO A 19 -5.26 6.56 -6.07
N PRO A 20 -5.90 5.40 -6.31
CA PRO A 20 -5.75 4.64 -7.55
C PRO A 20 -6.29 5.40 -8.78
N TYR A 21 -5.65 5.19 -9.92
CA TYR A 21 -6.19 5.61 -11.22
C TYR A 21 -7.08 4.47 -11.76
N LEU A 22 -8.40 4.69 -11.78
CA LEU A 22 -9.37 3.73 -12.31
C LEU A 22 -9.44 3.73 -13.84
N SER A 23 -8.93 4.79 -14.48
CA SER A 23 -8.82 4.84 -15.94
C SER A 23 -7.51 5.49 -16.36
N VAL A 24 -7.03 5.15 -17.55
CA VAL A 24 -5.90 5.85 -18.19
C VAL A 24 -6.21 7.33 -18.43
N THR A 25 -7.49 7.72 -18.44
CA THR A 25 -7.96 9.11 -18.63
C THR A 25 -8.04 9.92 -17.33
N SER A 26 -8.02 9.29 -16.15
CA SER A 26 -7.99 9.98 -14.85
C SER A 26 -6.62 10.62 -14.50
N LYS A 27 -5.78 10.83 -15.51
CA LYS A 27 -4.49 11.54 -15.44
C LYS A 27 -4.74 13.03 -15.22
N SER A 28 -4.58 13.49 -13.99
CA SER A 28 -4.36 14.92 -13.76
C SER A 28 -3.06 15.34 -14.45
N ARG A 29 -3.06 16.50 -15.12
CA ARG A 29 -1.89 17.12 -15.77
C ARG A 29 -0.67 17.23 -14.85
N PHE A 30 -0.86 17.15 -13.53
CA PHE A 30 0.17 17.31 -12.51
C PHE A 30 0.67 16.01 -11.88
N LYS A 31 0.12 14.84 -12.27
CA LYS A 31 0.52 13.56 -11.66
C LYS A 31 1.40 12.76 -12.61
N GLY A 32 2.69 12.66 -12.26
CA GLY A 32 3.67 11.83 -12.98
C GLY A 32 3.27 10.35 -13.08
N ARG A 33 3.88 9.63 -14.03
CA ARG A 33 3.68 8.17 -14.18
C ARG A 33 4.09 7.48 -12.88
N ARG A 34 3.16 6.76 -12.23
CA ARG A 34 3.50 5.93 -11.06
C ARG A 34 4.23 4.68 -11.52
N ASN A 35 5.22 4.27 -10.74
CA ASN A 35 5.89 2.99 -10.95
C ASN A 35 4.90 1.84 -10.73
N LEU A 36 4.66 1.08 -11.80
CA LEU A 36 3.84 -0.12 -11.75
C LEU A 36 4.55 -1.23 -10.97
N PRO A 37 3.80 -2.11 -10.29
CA PRO A 37 4.37 -3.20 -9.51
C PRO A 37 5.05 -4.28 -10.35
N TYR A 38 4.69 -4.41 -11.63
CA TYR A 38 5.27 -5.32 -12.61
C TYR A 38 4.88 -4.84 -14.02
N PRO A 39 5.57 -5.31 -15.09
CA PRO A 39 5.22 -4.95 -16.47
C PRO A 39 3.74 -5.25 -16.77
N GLU A 40 3.05 -4.36 -17.50
CA GLU A 40 1.63 -4.51 -17.87
C GLU A 40 0.63 -4.58 -16.69
N ALA A 41 1.02 -4.14 -15.49
CA ALA A 41 0.07 -4.03 -14.38
C ALA A 41 -0.96 -2.92 -14.64
N GLN A 42 -2.23 -3.19 -14.29
CA GLN A 42 -3.28 -2.19 -14.32
C GLN A 42 -2.90 -0.95 -13.48
N PRO A 43 -3.22 0.29 -13.91
CA PRO A 43 -2.77 1.51 -13.24
C PRO A 43 -3.15 1.61 -11.76
N TYR A 44 -4.32 1.11 -11.37
CA TYR A 44 -4.76 1.11 -9.98
C TYR A 44 -3.86 0.28 -9.06
N LYS A 45 -3.11 -0.72 -9.59
CA LYS A 45 -2.20 -1.57 -8.81
C LYS A 45 -0.94 -0.84 -8.35
N ALA A 46 -0.68 0.37 -8.84
CA ALA A 46 0.36 1.24 -8.29
C ALA A 46 -0.04 1.87 -6.95
N SER A 47 -1.32 1.79 -6.57
CA SER A 47 -1.87 2.36 -5.34
C SER A 47 -1.76 1.40 -4.17
N ILE A 48 -1.41 1.94 -3.00
CA ILE A 48 -1.33 1.16 -1.75
C ILE A 48 -2.71 0.65 -1.31
N TYR A 49 -3.77 1.38 -1.63
CA TYR A 49 -5.14 1.00 -1.31
C TYR A 49 -5.61 -0.26 -2.05
N TYR A 50 -5.12 -0.47 -3.29
CA TYR A 50 -5.33 -1.74 -3.98
C TYR A 50 -4.68 -2.89 -3.23
N TRP A 51 -3.46 -2.68 -2.71
CA TRP A 51 -2.76 -3.72 -1.97
C TRP A 51 -3.45 -4.00 -0.64
N TRP A 52 -3.93 -2.99 0.08
CA TRP A 52 -4.76 -3.17 1.27
C TRP A 52 -5.89 -4.18 0.98
N TRP A 53 -6.66 -3.90 -0.08
CA TRP A 53 -7.77 -4.75 -0.53
C TRP A 53 -7.31 -6.15 -0.98
N ALA A 54 -6.20 -6.22 -1.72
CA ALA A 54 -5.67 -7.49 -2.23
C ALA A 54 -5.17 -8.41 -1.11
N PHE A 55 -4.55 -7.85 -0.06
CA PHE A 55 -4.14 -8.58 1.14
C PHE A 55 -5.37 -9.05 1.94
N LEU A 56 -6.43 -8.22 2.05
CA LEU A 56 -7.66 -8.64 2.74
C LEU A 56 -8.31 -9.84 2.05
N LYS A 57 -8.25 -9.93 0.71
CA LYS A 57 -8.72 -11.13 -0.02
C LYS A 57 -7.97 -12.42 0.31
N ARG A 58 -6.78 -12.36 0.96
CA ARG A 58 -6.05 -13.55 1.42
C ARG A 58 -6.30 -13.85 2.90
N ASN A 59 -7.10 -13.04 3.60
CA ASN A 59 -7.44 -13.26 4.99
C ASN A 59 -8.56 -14.32 5.10
N ARG A 60 -8.22 -15.48 5.67
CA ARG A 60 -9.15 -16.61 5.83
C ARG A 60 -10.34 -16.27 6.75
N ASN A 61 -10.11 -15.52 7.82
CA ASN A 61 -11.20 -15.10 8.73
C ASN A 61 -12.19 -14.18 8.01
N TYR A 62 -11.68 -13.32 7.12
CA TYR A 62 -12.53 -12.43 6.33
C TYR A 62 -13.32 -13.19 5.28
N GLN A 63 -12.68 -14.15 4.61
CA GLN A 63 -13.36 -15.05 3.66
C GLN A 63 -14.50 -15.83 4.35
N ILE A 64 -14.26 -16.40 5.52
CA ILE A 64 -15.29 -17.09 6.32
C ILE A 64 -16.42 -16.12 6.71
N THR A 65 -16.07 -14.91 7.14
CA THR A 65 -17.06 -13.88 7.50
C THR A 65 -17.93 -13.50 6.30
N CYS A 66 -17.35 -13.36 5.10
CA CYS A 66 -18.09 -13.10 3.87
C CYS A 66 -19.03 -14.25 3.50
N ALA A 67 -18.54 -15.50 3.58
CA ALA A 67 -19.35 -16.70 3.31
C ALA A 67 -20.55 -16.83 4.26
N ASN A 68 -20.43 -16.31 5.49
CA ASN A 68 -21.47 -16.30 6.50
C ASN A 68 -22.30 -15.00 6.49
N ASN A 69 -22.37 -14.28 5.36
CA ASN A 69 -23.11 -13.03 5.20
C ASN A 69 -22.78 -11.97 6.28
N GLY A 70 -21.51 -11.83 6.61
CA GLY A 70 -21.01 -10.85 7.57
C GLY A 70 -20.98 -11.31 9.02
N LYS A 71 -21.42 -12.54 9.33
CA LYS A 71 -21.34 -13.10 10.68
C LYS A 71 -19.96 -13.74 10.91
N GLY A 72 -19.24 -13.28 11.93
CA GLY A 72 -17.93 -13.85 12.30
C GLY A 72 -17.02 -12.87 13.01
N HIS A 73 -15.75 -13.26 13.15
CA HIS A 73 -14.72 -12.50 13.86
C HIS A 73 -14.46 -11.11 13.23
N LEU A 74 -14.62 -10.99 11.91
CA LEU A 74 -14.37 -9.74 11.17
C LEU A 74 -15.66 -9.05 10.72
N SER A 75 -16.77 -9.23 11.45
CA SER A 75 -18.08 -8.63 11.14
C SER A 75 -18.03 -7.10 11.03
N LYS A 76 -17.29 -6.43 11.93
CA LYS A 76 -17.07 -4.97 11.87
C LYS A 76 -16.42 -4.55 10.57
N LEU A 77 -15.37 -5.27 10.14
CA LEU A 77 -14.68 -4.99 8.88
C LEU A 77 -15.60 -5.26 7.67
N TYR A 78 -16.44 -6.29 7.77
CA TYR A 78 -17.43 -6.62 6.74
C TYR A 78 -18.49 -5.52 6.59
N GLN A 79 -18.93 -4.87 7.67
CA GLN A 79 -19.87 -3.74 7.59
C GLN A 79 -19.32 -2.60 6.72
N ASP A 80 -18.01 -2.40 6.73
CA ASP A 80 -17.35 -1.34 5.96
C ASP A 80 -17.02 -1.77 4.53
N PHE A 81 -16.46 -2.97 4.36
CA PHE A 81 -15.93 -3.43 3.07
C PHE A 81 -16.93 -4.24 2.24
N GLY A 82 -17.95 -4.82 2.87
CA GLY A 82 -18.90 -5.73 2.23
C GLY A 82 -18.26 -7.02 1.72
N ASN A 83 -18.93 -7.75 0.84
CA ASN A 83 -18.33 -8.93 0.22
C ASN A 83 -17.40 -8.54 -0.95
N ILE A 84 -16.10 -8.38 -0.66
CA ILE A 84 -15.09 -8.03 -1.68
C ILE A 84 -14.72 -9.18 -2.64
N PHE A 85 -15.22 -10.40 -2.40
CA PHE A 85 -14.93 -11.55 -3.24
C PHE A 85 -15.75 -11.55 -4.53
N ASP A 86 -16.93 -10.91 -4.51
CA ASP A 86 -17.91 -10.93 -5.61
C ASP A 86 -17.75 -9.75 -6.58
N ILE A 87 -16.88 -8.78 -6.27
CA ILE A 87 -16.72 -7.54 -7.03
C ILE A 87 -15.25 -7.24 -7.37
N ALA A 88 -15.04 -6.53 -8.46
CA ALA A 88 -13.72 -6.04 -8.84
C ALA A 88 -13.29 -4.86 -7.94
N PHE A 89 -11.97 -4.66 -7.81
CA PHE A 89 -11.43 -3.57 -6.99
C PHE A 89 -11.93 -2.20 -7.45
N GLU A 90 -12.05 -1.99 -8.76
CA GLU A 90 -12.44 -0.68 -9.33
C GLU A 90 -13.86 -0.31 -8.96
N ASP A 91 -14.78 -1.28 -8.99
CA ASP A 91 -16.17 -1.09 -8.57
C ASP A 91 -16.27 -0.92 -7.05
N TRP A 92 -15.55 -1.75 -6.30
CA TRP A 92 -15.46 -1.60 -4.86
C TRP A 92 -14.95 -0.21 -4.46
N TRP A 93 -13.91 0.29 -5.13
CA TRP A 93 -13.28 1.58 -4.82
C TRP A 93 -14.21 2.78 -5.02
N LYS A 94 -15.15 2.72 -5.98
CA LYS A 94 -16.12 3.82 -6.21
C LYS A 94 -16.88 4.17 -4.93
N HIS A 95 -17.19 3.16 -4.14
CA HIS A 95 -17.89 3.29 -2.87
C HIS A 95 -16.89 3.30 -1.70
N GLY A 96 -16.03 2.29 -1.54
CA GLY A 96 -15.16 2.13 -0.37
C GLY A 96 -14.06 3.19 -0.16
N LYS A 97 -13.82 4.09 -1.12
CA LYS A 97 -12.76 5.12 -1.02
C LYS A 97 -12.88 6.03 0.21
N TYR A 98 -14.08 6.32 0.71
CA TYR A 98 -14.27 7.21 1.87
C TYR A 98 -13.65 6.64 3.15
N LEU A 99 -13.51 5.31 3.24
CA LEU A 99 -12.88 4.62 4.37
C LEU A 99 -11.41 5.00 4.57
N PHE A 100 -10.76 5.43 3.47
CA PHE A 100 -9.36 5.83 3.43
C PHE A 100 -9.15 7.34 3.29
N ALA A 101 -10.23 8.10 3.15
CA ALA A 101 -10.16 9.54 3.05
C ALA A 101 -9.99 10.14 4.45
N GLU A 102 -9.20 11.20 4.54
CA GLU A 102 -9.12 12.02 5.74
C GLU A 102 -10.48 12.65 6.01
N GLN A 103 -10.98 12.48 7.24
CA GLN A 103 -12.18 13.13 7.75
C GLN A 103 -11.82 14.57 8.16
N SER A 104 -11.37 15.35 7.18
CA SER A 104 -10.90 16.71 7.44
C SER A 104 -12.08 17.63 7.76
N ALA A 105 -12.14 18.12 8.99
CA ALA A 105 -13.06 19.17 9.42
C ALA A 105 -12.69 20.57 8.85
N LEU A 106 -11.57 20.68 8.12
CA LEU A 106 -11.00 21.96 7.67
C LEU A 106 -11.79 22.62 6.53
N VAL A 107 -12.73 21.91 5.91
CA VAL A 107 -13.67 22.46 4.92
C VAL A 107 -15.06 22.61 5.54
N SER A 108 -15.12 23.05 6.80
CA SER A 108 -16.35 23.57 7.39
C SER A 108 -16.54 25.03 7.00
N LYS A 109 -17.76 25.46 6.69
CA LYS A 109 -18.09 26.89 6.53
C LYS A 109 -17.95 27.67 7.86
N GLN A 110 -17.97 26.95 8.99
CA GLN A 110 -17.77 27.45 10.34
C GLN A 110 -16.86 26.46 11.09
N PRO A 111 -15.53 26.60 11.01
CA PRO A 111 -14.63 25.75 11.76
C PRO A 111 -14.70 26.11 13.25
N ASP A 112 -14.98 25.14 14.10
CA ASP A 112 -14.67 25.24 15.52
C ASP A 112 -13.15 25.10 15.67
N ILE A 113 -12.46 26.21 15.94
CA ILE A 113 -11.00 26.25 16.04
C ILE A 113 -10.61 25.58 17.36
N ALA A 114 -10.00 24.40 17.29
CA ALA A 114 -9.48 23.71 18.46
C ALA A 114 -8.15 24.32 18.92
N GLU A 115 -7.76 24.06 20.16
CA GLU A 115 -6.48 24.49 20.71
C GLU A 115 -5.32 23.87 19.90
N GLY A 116 -4.54 24.71 19.21
CA GLY A 116 -3.43 24.29 18.34
C GLY A 116 -3.73 24.25 16.84
N ASP A 117 -4.94 24.60 16.41
CA ASP A 117 -5.29 24.77 14.99
C ASP A 117 -4.74 26.10 14.42
N ILE A 118 -4.44 26.11 13.12
CA ILE A 118 -3.95 27.30 12.40
C ILE A 118 -4.98 27.69 11.34
N LEU A 119 -5.52 28.91 11.45
CA LEU A 119 -6.37 29.49 10.42
C LEU A 119 -5.51 30.09 9.30
N TYR A 120 -5.57 29.50 8.11
CA TYR A 120 -4.89 30.02 6.92
C TYR A 120 -5.91 30.52 5.89
N ARG A 121 -5.85 31.81 5.55
CA ARG A 121 -6.70 32.43 4.54
C ARG A 121 -6.04 32.38 3.17
N ILE A 122 -6.66 31.66 2.24
CA ILE A 122 -6.17 31.56 0.86
C ILE A 122 -6.62 32.81 0.07
N ASP A 123 -5.66 33.50 -0.55
CA ASP A 123 -5.92 34.51 -1.56
C ASP A 123 -5.98 33.84 -2.95
N PRO A 124 -7.17 33.72 -3.57
CA PRO A 124 -7.34 32.97 -4.81
C PRO A 124 -6.66 33.63 -6.03
N TYR A 125 -6.22 34.88 -5.92
CA TYR A 125 -5.53 35.59 -7.00
C TYR A 125 -4.03 35.31 -7.06
N ARG A 126 -3.46 34.67 -6.02
CA ARG A 126 -2.05 34.24 -6.01
C ARG A 126 -1.83 33.00 -6.87
N SER A 127 -0.61 32.85 -7.38
CA SER A 127 -0.24 31.63 -8.10
C SER A 127 -0.23 30.41 -7.16
N PHE A 128 -0.52 29.23 -7.71
CA PHE A 128 -0.48 27.97 -6.95
C PHE A 128 0.87 27.76 -6.24
N ASN A 129 1.98 28.09 -6.90
CA ASN A 129 3.31 27.95 -6.31
C ASN A 129 3.50 28.85 -5.09
N GLN A 130 3.02 30.09 -5.13
CA GLN A 130 3.11 31.01 -3.98
C GLN A 130 2.29 30.48 -2.79
N ILE A 131 1.04 30.06 -3.03
CA ILE A 131 0.18 29.46 -2.00
C ILE A 131 0.85 28.21 -1.41
N HIS A 132 1.46 27.37 -2.24
CA HIS A 132 2.14 26.16 -1.81
C HIS A 132 3.37 26.42 -0.94
N GLU A 133 4.22 27.38 -1.31
CA GLU A 133 5.39 27.74 -0.50
C GLU A 133 4.99 28.44 0.81
N GLU A 134 3.91 29.23 0.81
CA GLU A 134 3.35 29.84 2.02
C GLU A 134 2.84 28.77 3.00
N ILE A 135 2.07 27.79 2.52
CA ILE A 135 1.60 26.66 3.34
C ILE A 135 2.78 25.86 3.90
N LYS A 136 3.82 25.59 3.09
CA LYS A 136 5.03 24.90 3.56
C LYS A 136 5.73 25.68 4.67
N ALA A 137 5.86 27.00 4.54
CA ALA A 137 6.51 27.84 5.54
C ALA A 137 5.72 27.84 6.86
N ILE A 138 4.39 27.98 6.79
CA ILE A 138 3.51 27.91 7.97
C ILE A 138 3.63 26.55 8.65
N TYR A 139 3.56 25.46 7.89
CA TYR A 139 3.72 24.10 8.42
C TYR A 139 5.09 23.90 9.08
N GLY A 140 6.16 24.38 8.45
CA GLY A 140 7.52 24.31 8.97
C GLY A 140 7.65 25.01 10.33
N ASN A 141 7.18 26.25 10.42
CA ASN A 141 7.23 27.05 11.64
C ASN A 141 6.43 26.41 12.79
N ALA A 142 5.22 25.91 12.49
CA ALA A 142 4.38 25.23 13.47
C ALA A 142 5.01 23.91 13.98
N THR A 143 5.70 23.19 13.11
CA THR A 143 6.31 21.89 13.46
C THR A 143 7.60 22.05 14.28
N VAL A 144 8.37 23.12 14.07
CA VAL A 144 9.56 23.45 14.86
C VAL A 144 9.20 23.72 16.33
N MET A 145 8.02 24.29 16.58
CA MET A 145 7.54 24.60 17.93
C MET A 145 6.95 23.40 18.68
N ARG A 146 6.66 22.26 18.02
CA ARG A 146 6.08 21.07 18.65
C ARG A 146 7.12 20.03 19.05
N SER A 147 6.97 19.47 20.26
CA SER A 147 7.85 18.43 20.80
C SER A 147 7.88 17.19 19.90
N ILE A 148 9.00 16.46 19.85
CA ILE A 148 9.14 15.22 19.05
C ILE A 148 8.07 14.18 19.42
N SER A 149 7.62 14.17 20.68
CA SER A 149 6.57 13.30 21.22
C SER A 149 5.18 13.57 20.63
N GLU A 150 4.87 14.81 20.24
CA GLU A 150 3.59 15.21 19.62
C GLU A 150 3.54 14.96 18.11
N ARG A 151 4.65 14.57 17.48
CA ARG A 151 4.76 14.36 16.02
C ARG A 151 4.12 13.06 15.52
N ARG A 152 3.32 12.38 16.34
CA ARG A 152 2.59 11.19 15.87
C ARG A 152 1.60 11.63 14.81
N ARG A 153 1.87 11.26 13.56
CA ARG A 153 0.92 11.43 12.46
C ARG A 153 -0.40 10.76 12.83
N THR A 154 -1.42 11.54 13.11
CA THR A 154 -2.78 11.03 13.32
C THR A 154 -3.56 11.26 12.05
N SER A 155 -3.54 10.27 11.15
CA SER A 155 -4.52 10.22 10.07
C SER A 155 -5.91 10.08 10.70
N SER A 156 -6.85 10.87 10.19
CA SER A 156 -8.27 10.87 10.55
C SER A 156 -9.09 9.86 9.74
N ALA A 157 -8.46 9.19 8.76
CA ALA A 157 -9.10 8.14 8.00
C ALA A 157 -9.50 6.96 8.90
N LYS A 158 -10.62 6.31 8.57
CA LYS A 158 -11.09 5.13 9.33
C LYS A 158 -10.08 3.98 9.23
N TYR A 159 -9.42 3.85 8.09
CA TYR A 159 -8.34 2.90 7.84
C TYR A 159 -7.08 3.63 7.36
N PRO A 160 -6.22 4.11 8.27
CA PRO A 160 -5.06 4.92 7.91
C PRO A 160 -3.91 4.11 7.30
N ILE A 161 -3.01 4.78 6.57
CA ILE A 161 -1.85 4.15 5.95
C ILE A 161 -0.62 4.32 6.84
N TYR A 162 -0.27 3.28 7.59
CA TYR A 162 0.75 3.37 8.64
C TYR A 162 2.18 3.58 8.14
N ALA A 163 2.48 3.19 6.91
CA ALA A 163 3.79 3.38 6.29
C ALA A 163 3.67 3.43 4.76
N ASN A 164 4.63 4.09 4.11
CA ASN A 164 4.73 4.07 2.67
C ASN A 164 5.47 2.81 2.19
N ALA A 165 4.73 1.82 1.69
CA ALA A 165 5.29 0.61 1.08
C ALA A 165 5.17 0.65 -0.44
N SER A 166 6.23 0.29 -1.15
CA SER A 166 6.20 0.30 -2.61
C SER A 166 5.32 -0.81 -3.17
N ALA A 167 4.52 -0.49 -4.20
CA ALA A 167 3.66 -1.44 -4.89
C ALA A 167 4.45 -2.66 -5.43
N TYR A 168 5.67 -2.44 -5.92
CA TYR A 168 6.58 -3.50 -6.35
C TYR A 168 6.90 -4.51 -5.24
N ASN A 169 7.18 -4.03 -4.03
CA ASN A 169 7.48 -4.92 -2.91
C ASN A 169 6.23 -5.66 -2.42
N LEU A 170 5.09 -4.96 -2.32
CA LEU A 170 3.80 -5.56 -1.95
C LEU A 170 3.39 -6.66 -2.91
N TYR A 171 3.59 -6.46 -4.21
CA TYR A 171 3.39 -7.48 -5.24
C TYR A 171 4.24 -8.73 -4.98
N ARG A 172 5.55 -8.58 -4.77
CA ARG A 172 6.43 -9.75 -4.55
C ARG A 172 6.07 -10.50 -3.28
N VAL A 173 5.75 -9.78 -2.20
CA VAL A 173 5.27 -10.36 -0.94
C VAL A 173 4.05 -11.24 -1.20
N LEU A 174 3.02 -10.67 -1.82
CA LEU A 174 1.76 -11.38 -2.07
C LEU A 174 1.93 -12.51 -3.10
N LYS A 175 2.78 -12.33 -4.12
CA LYS A 175 3.06 -13.36 -5.14
C LYS A 175 3.72 -14.60 -4.53
N VAL A 176 4.72 -14.42 -3.66
CA VAL A 176 5.37 -15.55 -2.97
C VAL A 176 4.38 -16.28 -2.05
N TRP A 177 3.49 -15.53 -1.39
CA TRP A 177 2.41 -16.10 -0.59
C TRP A 177 1.44 -16.94 -1.43
N ASP A 178 0.90 -16.36 -2.52
CA ASP A 178 -0.02 -17.06 -3.42
C ASP A 178 0.63 -18.33 -4.01
N LEU A 179 1.94 -18.29 -4.31
CA LEU A 179 2.70 -19.48 -4.76
C LEU A 179 2.85 -20.52 -3.65
N ARG A 180 3.08 -20.13 -2.40
CA ARG A 180 3.12 -21.06 -1.26
C ARG A 180 1.79 -21.77 -1.07
N CYS A 181 0.67 -21.06 -1.23
CA CYS A 181 -0.66 -21.68 -1.16
C CYS A 181 -0.87 -22.73 -2.27
N LYS A 182 -0.34 -22.50 -3.47
CA LYS A 182 -0.43 -23.45 -4.61
C LYS A 182 0.57 -24.59 -4.52
N HIS A 183 1.76 -24.34 -3.97
CA HIS A 183 2.88 -25.27 -3.90
C HIS A 183 3.36 -25.40 -2.45
N SER A 184 2.55 -26.05 -1.61
CA SER A 184 2.78 -26.14 -0.16
C SER A 184 4.13 -26.76 0.20
N GLN A 185 4.58 -27.75 -0.59
CA GLN A 185 5.83 -28.50 -0.39
C GLN A 185 7.06 -27.88 -1.07
N ALA A 186 6.90 -26.83 -1.89
CA ALA A 186 8.04 -26.20 -2.55
C ALA A 186 8.98 -25.54 -1.54
N SER A 187 10.29 -25.61 -1.82
CA SER A 187 11.28 -24.95 -0.97
C SER A 187 11.15 -23.42 -1.08
N ALA A 188 11.63 -22.70 -0.07
CA ALA A 188 11.64 -21.23 -0.11
C ALA A 188 12.46 -20.68 -1.28
N TYR A 189 13.51 -21.40 -1.69
CA TYR A 189 14.28 -21.06 -2.88
C TYR A 189 13.42 -21.17 -4.15
N ASP A 190 12.77 -22.32 -4.36
CA ASP A 190 11.95 -22.57 -5.54
C ASP A 190 10.79 -21.58 -5.65
N LEU A 191 10.14 -21.27 -4.52
CA LEU A 191 9.11 -20.23 -4.45
C LEU A 191 9.66 -18.86 -4.87
N GLY A 192 10.91 -18.55 -4.51
CA GLY A 192 11.59 -17.33 -4.93
C GLY A 192 11.82 -17.29 -6.44
N ILE A 193 12.31 -18.40 -7.01
CA ILE A 193 12.51 -18.54 -8.45
C ILE A 193 11.19 -18.41 -9.21
N MET A 194 10.15 -19.13 -8.78
CA MET A 194 8.80 -19.04 -9.36
C MET A 194 8.21 -17.63 -9.26
N ALA A 195 8.53 -16.89 -8.19
CA ALA A 195 8.12 -15.50 -8.04
C ALA A 195 8.89 -14.53 -8.98
N GLY A 196 9.99 -14.99 -9.59
CA GLY A 196 10.85 -14.22 -10.50
C GLY A 196 12.08 -13.60 -9.81
N LEU A 197 12.46 -14.07 -8.62
CA LEU A 197 13.73 -13.70 -8.01
C LEU A 197 14.87 -14.41 -8.75
N LYS A 198 15.94 -13.67 -9.05
CA LYS A 198 17.08 -14.19 -9.82
C LYS A 198 18.31 -14.28 -8.93
N PRO A 199 18.84 -15.47 -8.63
CA PRO A 199 20.11 -15.61 -7.95
C PRO A 199 21.24 -15.13 -8.86
N ASN A 200 22.24 -14.46 -8.29
CA ASN A 200 23.47 -14.16 -9.00
C ASN A 200 24.36 -15.41 -8.98
N LEU A 201 24.26 -16.25 -10.00
CA LEU A 201 25.04 -17.47 -10.12
C LEU A 201 26.25 -17.24 -11.04
N LEU A 202 27.42 -17.66 -10.58
CA LEU A 202 28.62 -17.73 -11.40
C LEU A 202 28.59 -19.01 -12.25
N PRO A 203 29.07 -18.95 -13.51
CA PRO A 203 29.15 -20.13 -14.36
C PRO A 203 30.13 -21.15 -13.77
N PRO A 204 29.95 -22.46 -14.06
CA PRO A 204 30.90 -23.47 -13.64
C PRO A 204 32.28 -23.22 -14.27
N SER A 205 33.33 -23.78 -13.65
CA SER A 205 34.70 -23.67 -14.18
C SER A 205 34.78 -24.24 -15.60
N ARG A 206 35.41 -23.49 -16.53
CA ARG A 206 35.46 -23.77 -17.98
C ARG A 206 35.91 -25.18 -18.37
N TYR A 207 36.69 -25.85 -17.52
CA TYR A 207 37.27 -27.17 -17.79
C TYR A 207 36.71 -28.28 -16.88
N GLY A 208 35.58 -28.07 -16.20
CA GLY A 208 34.98 -29.07 -15.31
C GLY A 208 35.83 -29.43 -14.08
N HIS A 209 36.92 -28.69 -13.83
CA HIS A 209 37.83 -28.95 -12.72
C HIS A 209 37.13 -28.73 -11.38
N THR A 210 36.70 -29.81 -10.74
CA THR A 210 35.93 -29.74 -9.49
C THR A 210 36.83 -29.48 -8.26
N ARG A 211 38.13 -29.79 -8.35
CA ARG A 211 39.08 -29.76 -7.21
C ARG A 211 39.98 -28.52 -7.13
N THR A 212 39.72 -27.48 -7.93
CA THR A 212 40.53 -26.25 -7.89
C THR A 212 40.01 -25.28 -6.82
N ARG A 213 40.91 -24.45 -6.25
CA ARG A 213 40.52 -23.35 -5.34
C ARG A 213 39.47 -22.43 -5.97
N SER A 214 39.58 -22.20 -7.28
CA SER A 214 38.62 -21.40 -8.06
C SER A 214 37.24 -22.06 -8.13
N ALA A 215 37.16 -23.36 -8.44
CA ALA A 215 35.89 -24.08 -8.46
C ALA A 215 35.22 -24.11 -7.08
N ALA A 216 35.98 -24.35 -6.02
CA ALA A 216 35.48 -24.28 -4.64
C ALA A 216 35.02 -22.87 -4.25
N ALA A 217 35.56 -21.80 -4.83
CA ALA A 217 35.08 -20.43 -4.62
C ALA A 217 33.75 -20.17 -5.37
N ILE A 218 33.62 -20.65 -6.61
CA ILE A 218 32.40 -20.57 -7.41
C ILE A 218 31.24 -21.31 -6.72
N GLU A 219 31.48 -22.53 -6.24
CA GLU A 219 30.48 -23.31 -5.52
C GLU A 219 30.00 -22.60 -4.24
N ARG A 220 30.94 -22.07 -3.45
CA ARG A 220 30.60 -21.28 -2.25
C ARG A 220 29.79 -20.03 -2.59
N HIS A 221 30.12 -19.34 -3.69
CA HIS A 221 29.36 -18.20 -4.16
C HIS A 221 27.92 -18.59 -4.53
N ASN A 222 27.75 -19.61 -5.37
CA ASN A 222 26.45 -20.08 -5.82
C ASN A 222 25.59 -20.58 -4.66
N LYS A 223 26.18 -21.28 -3.68
CA LYS A 223 25.52 -21.68 -2.43
C LYS A 223 25.02 -20.48 -1.64
N ARG A 224 25.81 -19.40 -1.51
CA ARG A 224 25.38 -18.16 -0.86
C ARG A 224 24.25 -17.47 -1.63
N ALA A 225 24.32 -17.43 -2.96
CA ALA A 225 23.25 -16.87 -3.79
C ALA A 225 21.93 -17.63 -3.60
N HIS A 226 21.99 -18.97 -3.55
CA HIS A 226 20.83 -19.81 -3.27
C HIS A 226 20.23 -19.52 -1.88
N ILE A 227 21.07 -19.48 -0.83
CA ILE A 227 20.64 -19.14 0.54
C ILE A 227 20.01 -17.73 0.58
N SER A 228 20.58 -16.76 -0.14
CA SER A 228 20.06 -15.39 -0.20
C SER A 228 18.63 -15.34 -0.76
N ILE A 229 18.36 -16.04 -1.86
CA ILE A 229 17.00 -16.14 -2.44
C ILE A 229 16.04 -16.80 -1.45
N ALA A 230 16.44 -17.93 -0.85
CA ALA A 230 15.62 -18.61 0.15
C ALA A 230 15.27 -17.69 1.34
N ASN A 231 16.26 -16.95 1.86
CA ASN A 231 16.06 -16.00 2.96
C ASN A 231 15.14 -14.85 2.57
N GLN A 232 15.27 -14.33 1.34
CA GLN A 232 14.39 -13.31 0.81
C GLN A 232 12.94 -13.81 0.69
N SER A 233 12.73 -15.02 0.17
CA SER A 233 11.39 -15.63 0.09
C SER A 233 10.78 -15.87 1.46
N ASN A 234 11.55 -16.39 2.42
CA ASN A 234 11.10 -16.58 3.80
C ASN A 234 10.73 -15.26 4.49
N ARG A 235 11.46 -14.18 4.19
CA ARG A 235 11.09 -12.84 4.65
C ARG A 235 9.76 -12.40 4.05
N TYR A 236 9.55 -12.63 2.75
CA TYR A 236 8.29 -12.31 2.08
C TYR A 236 7.11 -13.12 2.63
N LEU A 237 7.28 -14.40 2.92
CA LEU A 237 6.24 -15.22 3.56
C LEU A 237 5.84 -14.66 4.92
N ARG A 238 6.81 -14.36 5.80
CA ARG A 238 6.53 -13.75 7.11
C ARG A 238 5.86 -12.38 7.00
N THR A 239 6.31 -11.54 6.06
CA THR A 239 5.67 -10.24 5.80
C THR A 239 4.25 -10.40 5.26
N ALA A 240 4.01 -11.40 4.40
CA ALA A 240 2.69 -11.64 3.85
C ALA A 240 1.71 -12.07 4.94
N GLU A 241 2.08 -13.07 5.75
CA GLU A 241 1.29 -13.54 6.88
C GLU A 241 0.92 -12.39 7.83
N GLN A 242 1.92 -11.59 8.21
CA GLN A 242 1.73 -10.41 9.03
C GLN A 242 0.77 -9.40 8.40
N TYR A 243 0.95 -9.06 7.12
CA TYR A 243 0.08 -8.08 6.45
C TYR A 243 -1.34 -8.61 6.27
N ILE A 244 -1.53 -9.90 5.98
CA ILE A 244 -2.84 -10.56 5.88
C ILE A 244 -3.56 -10.50 7.23
N ASP A 245 -2.85 -10.73 8.33
CA ASP A 245 -3.45 -10.62 9.66
C ASP A 245 -3.76 -9.16 10.03
N ASN A 246 -2.84 -8.23 9.75
CA ASN A 246 -2.99 -6.82 10.08
C ASN A 246 -4.15 -6.15 9.33
N VAL A 247 -4.39 -6.46 8.04
CA VAL A 247 -5.56 -5.92 7.31
C VAL A 247 -6.88 -6.38 7.94
N GLY A 248 -6.93 -7.59 8.53
CA GLY A 248 -8.08 -8.05 9.31
C GLY A 248 -8.35 -7.19 10.55
N ARG A 249 -7.31 -6.55 11.09
CA ARG A 249 -7.37 -5.61 12.22
C ARG A 249 -7.53 -4.15 11.77
N GLY A 250 -7.63 -3.89 10.47
CA GLY A 250 -7.69 -2.54 9.92
C GLY A 250 -6.34 -1.83 9.80
N GLU A 251 -5.22 -2.53 10.04
CA GLU A 251 -3.89 -1.93 10.08
C GLU A 251 -3.08 -2.28 8.82
N PHE A 252 -2.67 -1.29 8.00
CA PHE A 252 -1.83 -1.59 6.84
C PHE A 252 -1.11 -0.36 6.26
N PRO A 253 0.08 -0.53 5.66
CA PRO A 253 1.04 -1.59 5.94
C PRO A 253 1.74 -1.28 7.26
N LYS A 254 1.54 -2.13 8.27
CA LYS A 254 2.20 -2.00 9.56
C LYS A 254 3.17 -3.16 9.73
N ALA A 255 4.46 -2.86 9.87
CA ALA A 255 5.43 -3.86 10.29
C ALA A 255 5.43 -3.91 11.83
N LEU A 256 5.34 -5.11 12.42
CA LEU A 256 5.75 -5.29 13.80
C LEU A 256 7.22 -4.88 13.89
N ARG A 257 7.57 -4.12 14.94
CA ARG A 257 8.95 -3.72 15.20
C ARG A 257 9.84 -4.96 15.08
N ARG A 258 10.84 -4.88 14.19
CA ARG A 258 11.95 -5.82 14.17
C ARG A 258 12.92 -5.48 15.28
#